data_AF-A0AAN8E8X0-F1
#
_entry.id   AF-A0AAN8E8X0-F1
#
_cell.length_a   1.000
_cell.length_b   1.000
_cell.length_c   1.000
_cell.angle_alpha   90.00
_cell.angle_beta   90.00
_cell.angle_gamma   90.00
#
_symmetry.space_group_name_H-M   'P 1'
#
loop_
_entity.id
_entity.type
_entity.pdbx_description
1 polymer ?
#
loop_
_entity_poly.entity_id
_entity_poly.type
_entity_poly.pdbx_seq_one_letter_code
_entity_poly.pdbx_strand_id
1 'polypeptide(L)'
;MPAVGQNKDMNDLDAIQQQIWDARIPLEIRLSASESRLYDQSEPYVISFPRLAYLPFLLPRLLNYFSEELIADIETISPEAGYFTFDGVPLKWHFPIGLLYDIYVLSTQDVESHDAERSLTFNGKAVPFRLEVRFSQSSASTQQLHLISPSPAVVQDSFINSVKEADFLRSGTAKPIMSLSAADSKLLWSSTQENDLAVFSRIHAGLLPSNTPWRNIPLRVYLPSTTAGTDVEPEENVTIEAASEQGKNKSTISQPQGQMRVIQSQIPPYLSASTAPTTSQMRLPSSGGGTPQTLGTALHTLLPSLFPSRRTPILAKPLLHGAPVPMNAVLEEVATKACYADGWVNIVVAISG
;
A
#
# COMPACT_ATOMS: atom_id res chain seq x y z
N MET A 1 18.13 12.61 -34.88
CA MET A 1 17.02 11.63 -35.02
C MET A 1 17.00 10.67 -33.82
N PRO A 2 16.49 11.11 -32.66
CA PRO A 2 15.84 10.23 -31.69
C PRO A 2 14.39 10.70 -31.52
N ALA A 3 13.39 9.94 -31.98
CA ALA A 3 11.99 10.36 -31.81
C ALA A 3 10.96 9.23 -31.89
N VAL A 4 11.24 8.15 -32.63
CA VAL A 4 10.23 7.10 -32.86
C VAL A 4 10.12 6.12 -31.69
N GLY A 5 11.23 5.78 -31.03
CA GLY A 5 11.24 4.90 -29.84
C GLY A 5 10.71 5.58 -28.58
N GLN A 6 11.27 6.75 -28.24
CA GLN A 6 10.89 7.49 -27.03
C GLN A 6 9.40 7.91 -26.99
N ASN A 7 8.80 8.26 -28.13
CA ASN A 7 7.38 8.60 -28.19
C ASN A 7 6.47 7.39 -27.98
N LYS A 8 6.91 6.19 -28.36
CA LYS A 8 6.15 4.96 -28.11
C LYS A 8 6.19 4.60 -26.64
N ASP A 9 7.37 4.63 -26.03
CA ASP A 9 7.56 4.29 -24.62
C ASP A 9 6.78 5.25 -23.69
N MET A 10 6.72 6.54 -24.02
CA MET A 10 5.93 7.52 -23.29
C MET A 10 4.41 7.24 -23.37
N ASN A 11 3.91 6.91 -24.55
CA ASN A 11 2.50 6.54 -24.75
C ASN A 11 2.13 5.24 -24.01
N ASP A 12 3.07 4.28 -23.95
CA ASP A 12 2.87 3.02 -23.24
C ASP A 12 2.81 3.26 -21.71
N LEU A 13 3.64 4.16 -21.17
CA LEU A 13 3.59 4.55 -19.75
C LEU A 13 2.32 5.33 -19.37
N ASP A 14 1.83 6.21 -20.24
CA ASP A 14 0.55 6.90 -20.06
C ASP A 14 -0.63 5.91 -20.07
N ALA A 15 -0.58 4.91 -20.95
CA ALA A 15 -1.57 3.83 -20.98
C ALA A 15 -1.55 3.00 -19.69
N ILE A 16 -0.36 2.70 -19.14
CA ILE A 16 -0.21 2.02 -17.84
C ILE A 16 -0.81 2.88 -16.72
N GLN A 17 -0.54 4.18 -16.70
CA GLN A 17 -1.10 5.09 -15.70
C GLN A 17 -2.63 5.12 -15.76
N GLN A 18 -3.21 5.17 -16.96
CA GLN A 18 -4.67 5.09 -17.16
C GLN A 18 -5.23 3.77 -16.63
N GLN A 19 -4.59 2.64 -16.95
CA GLN A 19 -5.02 1.33 -16.45
C GLN A 19 -5.00 1.24 -14.92
N ILE A 20 -3.99 1.81 -14.27
CA ILE A 20 -3.87 1.85 -12.80
C ILE A 20 -5.03 2.64 -12.19
N TRP A 21 -5.37 3.79 -12.77
CA TRP A 21 -6.47 4.63 -12.29
C TRP A 21 -7.85 4.03 -12.57
N ASP A 22 -8.00 3.30 -13.68
CA ASP A 22 -9.24 2.60 -14.01
C ASP A 22 -9.42 1.31 -13.21
N ALA A 23 -8.35 0.79 -12.60
CA ALA A 23 -8.39 -0.48 -11.89
C ALA A 23 -9.34 -0.45 -10.69
N ARG A 24 -10.26 -1.42 -10.67
CA ARG A 24 -11.27 -1.60 -9.62
C ARG A 24 -11.08 -2.93 -8.89
N ILE A 25 -11.53 -2.99 -7.65
CA ILE A 25 -11.65 -4.22 -6.87
C ILE A 25 -13.13 -4.47 -6.57
N PRO A 26 -13.65 -5.68 -6.84
CA PRO A 26 -14.96 -6.08 -6.34
C PRO A 26 -14.90 -6.27 -4.83
N LEU A 27 -15.68 -5.50 -4.09
CA LEU A 27 -15.82 -5.58 -2.64
C LEU A 27 -17.13 -6.27 -2.30
N GLU A 28 -17.10 -7.19 -1.34
CA GLU A 28 -18.27 -7.75 -0.67
C GLU A 28 -18.17 -7.34 0.80
N ILE A 29 -18.97 -6.37 1.24
CA ILE A 29 -18.90 -5.79 2.58
C ILE A 29 -20.10 -6.26 3.38
N ARG A 30 -19.87 -6.87 4.55
CA ARG A 30 -20.93 -7.33 5.46
C ARG A 30 -20.90 -6.55 6.76
N LEU A 31 -22.07 -6.27 7.32
CA LEU A 31 -22.16 -5.79 8.70
C LEU A 31 -21.71 -6.89 9.66
N SER A 32 -20.98 -6.51 10.69
CA SER A 32 -20.55 -7.43 11.72
C SER A 32 -21.71 -8.16 12.39
N ALA A 33 -21.57 -9.48 12.55
CA ALA A 33 -22.57 -10.31 13.23
C ALA A 33 -22.82 -9.88 14.69
N SER A 34 -21.84 -9.25 15.35
CA SER A 34 -22.02 -8.69 16.70
C SER A 34 -22.83 -7.40 16.74
N GLU A 35 -23.05 -6.75 15.60
CA GLU A 35 -23.77 -5.47 15.47
C GLU A 35 -25.06 -5.60 14.68
N SER A 36 -25.30 -6.74 14.04
CA SER A 36 -26.50 -7.03 13.25
C SER A 36 -27.57 -7.74 14.08
N ARG A 37 -28.83 -7.30 13.94
CA ARG A 37 -30.02 -7.98 14.45
C ARG A 37 -30.28 -9.31 13.73
N LEU A 38 -29.72 -9.47 12.54
CA LEU A 38 -29.84 -10.66 11.69
C LEU A 38 -28.61 -11.58 11.79
N TYR A 39 -27.67 -11.26 12.68
CA TYR A 39 -26.42 -12.00 12.85
C TYR A 39 -25.62 -12.12 11.54
N ASP A 40 -25.47 -13.33 10.98
CA ASP A 40 -24.73 -13.61 9.75
C ASP A 40 -25.60 -13.57 8.47
N GLN A 41 -26.89 -13.29 8.62
CA GLN A 41 -27.87 -13.29 7.53
C GLN A 41 -28.04 -11.93 6.84
N SER A 42 -27.24 -10.92 7.22
CA SER A 42 -27.22 -9.61 6.57
C SER A 42 -26.90 -9.73 5.08
N GLU A 43 -27.63 -8.97 4.25
CA GLU A 43 -27.33 -8.93 2.82
C GLU A 43 -26.00 -8.20 2.61
N PRO A 44 -25.04 -8.79 1.85
CA PRO A 44 -23.77 -8.14 1.62
C PRO A 44 -23.93 -6.92 0.71
N TYR A 45 -23.26 -5.84 1.08
CA TYR A 45 -23.09 -4.68 0.24
C TYR A 45 -21.99 -4.95 -0.81
N VAL A 46 -22.38 -5.18 -2.06
CA VAL A 46 -21.46 -5.50 -3.16
C VAL A 46 -21.22 -4.27 -4.04
N ILE A 47 -19.96 -3.90 -4.24
CA ILE A 47 -19.58 -2.74 -5.07
C ILE A 47 -18.23 -2.96 -5.76
N SER A 48 -18.08 -2.45 -6.98
CA SER A 48 -16.77 -2.33 -7.64
C SER A 48 -16.17 -0.95 -7.35
N PHE A 49 -15.01 -0.89 -6.72
CA PHE A 49 -14.46 0.37 -6.18
C PHE A 49 -13.00 0.61 -6.61
N PRO A 50 -12.53 1.87 -6.80
CA PRO A 50 -11.18 2.14 -7.28
C PRO A 50 -10.09 1.60 -6.36
N ARG A 51 -9.02 1.03 -6.94
CA ARG A 51 -7.84 0.58 -6.18
C ARG A 51 -7.17 1.71 -5.41
N LEU A 52 -7.14 2.91 -5.98
CA LEU A 52 -6.48 4.07 -5.39
C LEU A 52 -7.33 4.79 -4.32
N ALA A 53 -8.59 4.40 -4.16
CA ALA A 53 -9.49 4.99 -3.17
C ALA A 53 -9.27 4.40 -1.76
N TYR A 54 -9.84 5.06 -0.76
CA TYR A 54 -9.70 4.67 0.65
C TYR A 54 -11.03 4.15 1.20
N LEU A 55 -10.97 3.15 2.09
CA LEU A 55 -12.16 2.52 2.69
C LEU A 55 -13.10 3.50 3.42
N PRO A 56 -12.60 4.53 4.16
CA PRO A 56 -13.48 5.47 4.86
C PRO A 56 -14.50 6.19 3.98
N PHE A 57 -14.25 6.34 2.67
CA PHE A 57 -15.20 6.96 1.73
C PHE A 57 -16.53 6.20 1.62
N LEU A 58 -16.54 4.92 2.01
CA LEU A 58 -17.73 4.08 1.98
C LEU A 58 -18.55 4.17 3.28
N LEU A 59 -17.99 4.65 4.39
CA LEU A 59 -18.62 4.55 5.72
C LEU A 59 -20.01 5.18 5.79
N PRO A 60 -20.26 6.42 5.32
CA PRO A 60 -21.60 7.01 5.39
C PRO A 60 -22.63 6.23 4.57
N ARG A 61 -22.21 5.72 3.40
CA ARG A 61 -23.07 4.94 2.49
C ARG A 61 -23.41 3.58 3.09
N LEU A 62 -22.45 2.94 3.75
CA LEU A 62 -22.63 1.65 4.42
C LEU A 62 -23.49 1.78 5.67
N LEU A 63 -23.30 2.83 6.47
CA LEU A 63 -24.13 3.08 7.65
C LEU A 63 -25.61 3.22 7.26
N ASN A 64 -25.88 3.98 6.20
CA ASN A 64 -27.25 4.15 5.69
C ASN A 64 -27.82 2.82 5.14
N TYR A 65 -27.01 2.03 4.42
CA TYR A 65 -27.44 0.74 3.87
C TYR A 65 -27.81 -0.28 4.96
N PHE A 66 -27.00 -0.38 6.02
CA PHE A 66 -27.21 -1.33 7.12
C PHE A 66 -28.08 -0.79 8.26
N SER A 67 -28.71 0.37 8.08
CA SER A 67 -29.45 1.08 9.13
C SER A 67 -30.55 0.24 9.79
N GLU A 68 -31.33 -0.51 9.01
CA GLU A 68 -32.42 -1.36 9.51
C GLU A 68 -31.92 -2.64 10.20
N GLU A 69 -30.69 -3.06 9.88
CA GLU A 69 -30.09 -4.29 10.41
C GLU A 69 -29.30 -4.04 11.70
N LEU A 70 -28.92 -2.80 12.01
CA LEU A 70 -28.11 -2.45 13.18
C LEU A 70 -28.87 -2.62 14.49
N ILE A 71 -28.23 -3.25 15.48
CA ILE A 71 -28.76 -3.36 16.85
C ILE A 71 -28.86 -1.97 17.49
N ALA A 72 -27.80 -1.18 17.34
CA ALA A 72 -27.73 0.19 17.86
C ALA A 72 -28.57 1.16 17.02
N ASP A 73 -29.06 2.22 17.65
CA ASP A 73 -29.81 3.27 16.97
C ASP A 73 -28.86 4.11 16.09
N ILE A 74 -29.21 4.29 14.81
CA ILE A 74 -28.41 5.02 13.84
C ILE A 74 -28.13 6.46 14.28
N GLU A 75 -29.05 7.10 15.01
CA GLU A 75 -28.86 8.47 15.52
C GLU A 75 -27.72 8.57 16.55
N THR A 76 -27.34 7.45 17.16
CA THR A 76 -26.25 7.38 18.15
C THR A 76 -24.88 7.09 17.52
N ILE A 77 -24.84 6.75 16.23
CA ILE A 77 -23.64 6.33 15.53
C ILE A 77 -23.15 7.47 14.63
N SER A 78 -21.89 7.87 14.79
CA SER A 78 -21.27 8.78 13.84
C SER A 78 -21.05 8.07 12.49
N PRO A 79 -21.43 8.68 11.35
CA PRO A 79 -21.21 8.13 10.00
C PRO A 79 -19.75 7.82 9.65
N GLU A 80 -18.81 8.32 10.45
CA GLU A 80 -17.37 8.27 10.21
C GLU A 80 -16.62 7.42 11.25
N ALA A 81 -17.34 6.87 12.25
CA ALA A 81 -16.74 6.12 13.36
C ALA A 81 -16.41 4.67 13.04
N GLY A 82 -16.83 4.18 11.87
CA GLY A 82 -16.67 2.79 11.51
C GLY A 82 -15.25 2.41 11.09
N TYR A 83 -14.97 1.12 11.16
CA TYR A 83 -13.73 0.50 10.67
C TYR A 83 -14.02 -0.81 9.97
N PHE A 84 -13.03 -1.29 9.22
CA PHE A 84 -13.13 -2.51 8.44
C PHE A 84 -12.18 -3.58 9.00
N THR A 85 -12.63 -4.81 8.95
CA THR A 85 -11.83 -6.00 9.27
C THR A 85 -11.79 -6.95 8.08
N PHE A 86 -10.65 -7.61 7.90
CA PHE A 86 -10.48 -8.74 7.00
C PHE A 86 -10.04 -9.94 7.83
N ASP A 87 -10.79 -11.04 7.77
CA ASP A 87 -10.57 -12.24 8.61
C ASP A 87 -10.32 -11.92 10.10
N GLY A 88 -11.12 -11.00 10.64
CA GLY A 88 -11.05 -10.55 12.04
C GLY A 88 -9.89 -9.58 12.34
N VAL A 89 -9.04 -9.26 11.37
CA VAL A 89 -7.94 -8.30 11.55
C VAL A 89 -8.34 -6.91 11.09
N PRO A 90 -8.22 -5.88 11.95
CA PRO A 90 -8.51 -4.50 11.57
C PRO A 90 -7.60 -3.97 10.47
N LEU A 91 -8.22 -3.38 9.46
CA LEU A 91 -7.53 -2.78 8.32
C LEU A 91 -7.07 -1.36 8.63
N LYS A 92 -5.89 -1.01 8.11
CA LYS A 92 -5.34 0.35 8.18
C LYS A 92 -6.11 1.26 7.22
N TRP A 93 -6.97 2.12 7.77
CA TRP A 93 -7.84 3.01 6.98
C TRP A 93 -7.08 3.99 6.07
N HIS A 94 -5.85 4.34 6.43
CA HIS A 94 -5.01 5.28 5.67
C HIS A 94 -4.27 4.62 4.50
N PHE A 95 -4.49 3.33 4.24
CA PHE A 95 -3.96 2.66 3.06
C PHE A 95 -5.01 2.60 1.94
N PRO A 96 -4.61 2.81 0.68
CA PRO A 96 -5.48 2.58 -0.46
C PRO A 96 -6.01 1.15 -0.50
N ILE A 97 -7.23 0.96 -0.99
CA ILE A 97 -7.92 -0.33 -1.02
C ILE A 97 -7.14 -1.36 -1.82
N GLY A 98 -6.54 -0.95 -2.94
CA GLY A 98 -5.68 -1.80 -3.75
C GLY A 98 -4.46 -2.30 -2.99
N LEU A 99 -3.84 -1.44 -2.19
CA LEU A 99 -2.71 -1.83 -1.35
C LEU A 99 -3.14 -2.80 -0.25
N LEU A 100 -4.28 -2.55 0.40
CA LEU A 100 -4.83 -3.48 1.40
C LEU A 100 -5.10 -4.86 0.78
N TYR A 101 -5.71 -4.91 -0.40
CA TYR A 101 -5.94 -6.17 -1.11
C TYR A 101 -4.63 -6.90 -1.43
N ASP A 102 -3.64 -6.18 -1.97
CA ASP A 102 -2.35 -6.77 -2.32
C ASP A 102 -1.64 -7.33 -1.07
N ILE A 103 -1.73 -6.64 0.06
CA ILE A 103 -1.17 -7.08 1.35
C ILE A 103 -1.89 -8.31 1.89
N TYR A 104 -3.21 -8.26 2.06
CA TYR A 104 -3.93 -9.29 2.82
C TYR A 104 -4.31 -10.50 1.96
N VAL A 105 -4.45 -10.33 0.65
CA VAL A 105 -4.92 -11.37 -0.27
C VAL A 105 -3.81 -11.86 -1.19
N LEU A 106 -3.07 -10.97 -1.86
CA LEU A 106 -2.10 -11.40 -2.87
C LEU A 106 -0.75 -11.81 -2.28
N SER A 107 -0.32 -11.21 -1.18
CA SER A 107 0.99 -11.53 -0.57
C SER A 107 1.04 -12.91 0.07
N THR A 108 -0.12 -13.49 0.39
CA THR A 108 -0.30 -14.78 1.07
C THR A 108 -0.58 -15.93 0.10
N GLN A 109 -0.67 -15.66 -1.21
CA GLN A 109 -0.90 -16.68 -2.22
C GLN A 109 0.40 -17.34 -2.67
N ASP A 110 0.43 -18.68 -2.65
CA ASP A 110 1.57 -19.46 -3.13
C ASP A 110 1.76 -19.26 -4.64
N VAL A 111 2.90 -18.65 -4.93
CA VAL A 111 3.34 -18.17 -6.24
C VAL A 111 3.48 -19.27 -7.31
N GLU A 112 3.61 -20.52 -6.89
CA GLU A 112 3.86 -21.71 -7.73
C GLU A 112 2.59 -22.44 -8.17
N SER A 113 1.43 -22.10 -7.62
CA SER A 113 0.17 -22.71 -8.03
C SER A 113 -0.17 -22.23 -9.44
N HIS A 114 -0.10 -23.11 -10.45
CA HIS A 114 -0.78 -22.88 -11.74
C HIS A 114 -2.30 -22.66 -11.57
N ASP A 115 -2.84 -22.88 -10.36
CA ASP A 115 -4.20 -22.58 -9.90
C ASP A 115 -4.36 -21.17 -9.27
N ALA A 116 -3.33 -20.30 -9.20
CA ALA A 116 -3.46 -18.95 -8.61
C ALA A 116 -4.49 -18.07 -9.36
N GLU A 117 -4.58 -18.19 -10.69
CA GLU A 117 -5.64 -17.55 -11.48
C GLU A 117 -7.05 -18.09 -11.13
N ARG A 118 -7.16 -19.35 -10.69
CA ARG A 118 -8.43 -19.96 -10.23
C ARG A 118 -8.82 -19.55 -8.81
N SER A 119 -7.87 -19.25 -7.93
CA SER A 119 -8.19 -18.72 -6.59
C SER A 119 -8.71 -17.28 -6.63
N LEU A 120 -8.28 -16.50 -7.62
CA LEU A 120 -8.84 -15.17 -7.89
C LEU A 120 -10.12 -15.23 -8.70
N THR A 121 -10.47 -16.38 -9.30
CA THR A 121 -11.67 -16.52 -10.12
C THR A 121 -12.45 -17.83 -9.86
N PHE A 122 -13.60 -17.76 -9.20
CA PHE A 122 -14.49 -18.92 -9.09
C PHE A 122 -15.35 -19.02 -10.35
N ASN A 123 -15.25 -20.13 -11.10
CA ASN A 123 -15.89 -20.29 -12.42
C ASN A 123 -15.57 -19.16 -13.42
N GLY A 124 -14.34 -18.63 -13.39
CA GLY A 124 -13.92 -17.51 -14.24
C GLY A 124 -14.44 -16.13 -13.79
N LYS A 125 -15.05 -16.03 -12.59
CA LYS A 125 -15.49 -14.76 -12.00
C LYS A 125 -14.62 -14.35 -10.82
N ALA A 126 -14.14 -13.10 -10.82
CA ALA A 126 -13.31 -12.54 -9.76
C ALA A 126 -13.91 -12.79 -8.36
N VAL A 127 -13.12 -13.37 -7.45
CA VAL A 127 -13.52 -13.54 -6.05
C VAL A 127 -13.49 -12.16 -5.39
N PRO A 128 -14.59 -11.72 -4.76
CA PRO A 128 -14.66 -10.40 -4.16
C PRO A 128 -13.74 -10.32 -2.92
N PHE A 129 -13.17 -9.14 -2.70
CA PHE A 129 -12.50 -8.81 -1.45
C PHE A 129 -13.56 -8.68 -0.35
N ARG A 130 -13.67 -9.72 0.48
CA ARG A 130 -14.67 -9.82 1.54
C ARG A 130 -14.23 -9.05 2.76
N LEU A 131 -15.00 -8.05 3.15
CA LEU A 131 -14.73 -7.20 4.28
C LEU A 131 -15.90 -7.23 5.25
N GLU A 132 -15.59 -7.06 6.53
CA GLU A 132 -16.60 -6.84 7.56
C GLU A 132 -16.49 -5.39 8.04
N VAL A 133 -17.61 -4.68 8.14
CA VAL A 133 -17.69 -3.32 8.68
C VAL A 133 -18.24 -3.35 10.10
N ARG A 134 -17.65 -2.53 10.97
CA ARG A 134 -18.06 -2.32 12.36
C ARG A 134 -18.22 -0.84 12.64
N PHE A 135 -19.24 -0.47 13.41
CA PHE A 135 -19.56 0.90 13.80
C PHE A 135 -19.48 1.15 15.32
N SER A 136 -19.48 0.11 16.15
CA SER A 136 -19.33 0.22 17.60
C SER A 136 -17.87 0.34 18.01
N GLN A 137 -17.58 1.33 18.84
CA GLN A 137 -16.26 1.50 19.48
C GLN A 137 -16.14 0.73 20.81
N SER A 138 -17.17 -0.03 21.22
CA SER A 138 -17.34 -0.49 22.60
C SER A 138 -16.51 -1.71 23.03
N SER A 139 -15.55 -2.19 22.22
CA SER A 139 -14.81 -3.43 22.55
C SER A 139 -13.30 -3.40 22.25
N ALA A 140 -12.65 -2.23 22.27
CA ALA A 140 -11.21 -2.15 22.04
C ALA A 140 -10.37 -2.35 23.32
N SER A 141 -10.33 -3.58 23.84
CA SER A 141 -9.21 -4.06 24.68
C SER A 141 -8.06 -4.63 23.85
N THR A 142 -8.13 -4.57 22.51
CA THR A 142 -7.09 -5.10 21.64
C THR A 142 -6.55 -4.02 20.72
N GLN A 143 -5.41 -3.46 21.14
CA GLN A 143 -4.34 -2.86 20.34
C GLN A 143 -4.68 -1.61 19.50
N GLN A 144 -4.35 -0.44 20.07
CA GLN A 144 -3.67 0.77 19.53
C GLN A 144 -3.92 1.32 18.10
N LEU A 145 -4.47 0.56 17.15
CA LEU A 145 -4.68 0.95 15.74
C LEU A 145 -5.95 1.80 15.50
N HIS A 146 -6.82 1.92 16.51
CA HIS A 146 -8.14 2.58 16.43
C HIS A 146 -8.21 3.96 17.12
N LEU A 147 -7.08 4.54 17.55
CA LEU A 147 -7.13 5.75 18.38
C LEU A 147 -7.66 7.00 17.64
N ILE A 148 -7.78 6.96 16.32
CA ILE A 148 -8.30 8.09 15.53
C ILE A 148 -9.36 7.60 14.55
N SER A 149 -10.59 8.06 14.76
CA SER A 149 -11.70 7.90 13.82
C SER A 149 -11.34 8.49 12.47
N PRO A 150 -11.58 7.80 11.34
CA PRO A 150 -11.21 8.27 10.01
C PRO A 150 -12.21 9.31 9.47
N SER A 151 -12.34 10.45 10.15
CA SER A 151 -13.14 11.56 9.64
C SER A 151 -12.57 12.07 8.31
N PRO A 152 -13.38 12.65 7.40
CA PRO A 152 -12.92 13.16 6.11
C PRO A 152 -11.72 14.10 6.23
N ALA A 153 -11.69 14.94 7.27
CA ALA A 153 -10.55 15.82 7.56
C ALA A 153 -9.29 15.04 7.93
N VAL A 154 -9.40 14.03 8.81
CA VAL A 154 -8.27 13.19 9.21
C VAL A 154 -7.73 12.37 8.03
N VAL A 155 -8.61 11.84 7.18
CA VAL A 155 -8.19 11.11 5.98
C VAL A 155 -7.47 12.02 5.00
N GLN A 156 -8.00 13.22 4.78
CA GLN A 156 -7.35 14.24 3.94
C GLN A 156 -5.99 14.65 4.51
N ASP A 157 -5.88 14.89 5.82
CA ASP A 157 -4.62 15.27 6.46
C ASP A 157 -3.58 14.14 6.36
N SER A 158 -3.99 12.89 6.57
CA SER A 158 -3.13 11.72 6.37
C SER A 158 -2.62 11.61 4.93
N PHE A 159 -3.50 11.84 3.94
CA PHE A 159 -3.12 11.85 2.54
C PHE A 159 -2.11 12.95 2.23
N ILE A 160 -2.38 14.18 2.65
CA ILE A 160 -1.50 15.33 2.42
C ILE A 160 -0.15 15.15 3.12
N ASN A 161 -0.12 14.55 4.32
CA ASN A 161 1.12 14.21 4.99
C ASN A 161 1.93 13.17 4.19
N SER A 162 1.27 12.13 3.66
CA SER A 162 1.94 11.15 2.79
C SER A 162 2.53 11.79 1.54
N VAL A 163 1.79 12.71 0.88
CA VAL A 163 2.28 13.49 -0.28
C VAL A 163 3.49 14.34 0.09
N LYS A 164 3.47 15.00 1.25
CA LYS A 164 4.60 15.82 1.73
C LYS A 164 5.85 14.99 1.98
N GLU A 165 5.71 13.80 2.56
CA GLU A 165 6.83 12.89 2.76
C GLU A 165 7.42 12.43 1.43
N ALA A 166 6.58 12.05 0.46
CA ALA A 166 7.02 11.65 -0.86
C ALA A 166 7.75 12.81 -1.58
N ASP A 167 7.21 14.03 -1.48
CA ASP A 167 7.80 15.23 -2.07
C ASP A 167 9.15 15.60 -1.43
N PHE A 168 9.25 15.43 -0.12
CA PHE A 168 10.50 15.59 0.62
C PHE A 168 11.56 14.57 0.16
N LEU A 169 11.19 13.32 -0.08
CA LEU A 169 12.12 12.33 -0.61
C LEU A 169 12.60 12.67 -2.02
N ARG A 170 11.70 13.12 -2.91
CA ARG A 170 12.05 13.48 -4.29
C ARG A 170 12.95 14.71 -4.38
N SER A 171 12.59 15.79 -3.69
CA SER A 171 13.28 17.09 -3.85
C SER A 171 14.23 17.46 -2.71
N GLY A 172 14.15 16.77 -1.56
CA GLY A 172 14.83 17.11 -0.31
C GLY A 172 14.12 18.19 0.50
N THR A 173 12.97 18.66 0.05
CA THR A 173 12.13 19.66 0.73
C THR A 173 10.66 19.36 0.46
N ALA A 174 9.74 19.83 1.29
CA ALA A 174 8.31 19.80 0.95
C ALA A 174 7.87 21.07 0.19
N LYS A 175 8.80 21.83 -0.40
CA LYS A 175 8.47 23.12 -1.04
C LYS A 175 7.49 22.97 -2.22
N PRO A 176 7.65 22.02 -3.15
CA PRO A 176 6.69 21.85 -4.25
C PRO A 176 5.24 21.74 -3.76
N ILE A 177 4.94 20.81 -2.85
CA ILE A 177 3.59 20.66 -2.30
C ILE A 177 3.14 21.87 -1.47
N MET A 178 4.03 22.47 -0.67
CA MET A 178 3.70 23.64 0.15
C MET A 178 3.51 24.92 -0.67
N SER A 179 4.01 24.94 -1.91
CA SER A 179 3.87 26.06 -2.85
C SER A 179 2.64 25.96 -3.72
N LEU A 180 1.90 24.83 -3.68
CA LEU A 180 0.63 24.71 -4.36
C LEU A 180 -0.36 25.75 -3.84
N SER A 181 -1.21 26.25 -4.73
CA SER A 181 -2.35 27.07 -4.31
C SER A 181 -3.30 26.26 -3.44
N ALA A 182 -4.09 26.93 -2.59
CA ALA A 182 -5.14 26.26 -1.81
C ALA A 182 -6.17 25.55 -2.73
N ALA A 183 -6.41 26.12 -3.92
CA ALA A 183 -7.27 25.52 -4.94
C ALA A 183 -6.66 24.22 -5.50
N ASP A 184 -5.39 24.22 -5.89
CA ASP A 184 -4.72 23.03 -6.42
C ASP A 184 -4.55 21.94 -5.35
N SER A 185 -4.28 22.32 -4.09
CA SER A 185 -4.21 21.37 -2.98
C SER A 185 -5.55 20.66 -2.75
N LYS A 186 -6.65 21.41 -2.85
CA LYS A 186 -8.01 20.84 -2.76
C LYS A 186 -8.33 19.96 -3.97
N LEU A 187 -7.97 20.40 -5.17
CA LEU A 187 -8.16 19.62 -6.40
C LEU A 187 -7.35 18.32 -6.42
N LEU A 188 -6.14 18.32 -5.86
CA LEU A 188 -5.34 17.09 -5.71
C LEU A 188 -6.08 16.04 -4.87
N TRP A 189 -6.67 16.47 -3.76
CA TRP A 189 -7.48 15.59 -2.92
C TRP A 189 -8.77 15.16 -3.61
N SER A 190 -9.56 16.09 -4.14
CA SER A 190 -10.85 15.75 -4.76
C SER A 190 -10.69 14.87 -6.01
N SER A 191 -9.66 15.11 -6.83
CA SER A 191 -9.36 14.23 -7.98
C SER A 191 -9.04 12.79 -7.57
N THR A 192 -8.42 12.60 -6.40
CA THR A 192 -8.20 11.26 -5.84
C THR A 192 -9.52 10.61 -5.40
N GLN A 193 -10.42 11.38 -4.78
CA GLN A 193 -11.74 10.87 -4.35
C GLN A 193 -12.64 10.51 -5.53
N GLU A 194 -12.62 11.35 -6.57
CA GLU A 194 -13.45 11.23 -7.77
C GLU A 194 -12.82 10.30 -8.83
N ASN A 195 -11.59 9.84 -8.60
CA ASN A 195 -10.81 9.02 -9.53
C ASN A 195 -10.57 9.71 -10.90
N ASP A 196 -10.31 11.02 -10.86
CA ASP A 196 -10.03 11.86 -12.03
C ASP A 196 -8.52 11.96 -12.30
N LEU A 197 -8.04 11.10 -13.20
CA LEU A 197 -6.63 11.06 -13.60
C LEU A 197 -6.16 12.34 -14.31
N ALA A 198 -7.03 13.02 -15.06
CA ALA A 198 -6.63 14.19 -15.85
C ALA A 198 -6.31 15.37 -14.93
N VAL A 199 -7.18 15.62 -13.94
CA VAL A 199 -6.96 16.66 -12.92
C VAL A 199 -5.77 16.30 -12.05
N PHE A 200 -5.68 15.04 -11.61
CA PHE A 200 -4.55 14.56 -10.82
C PHE A 200 -3.21 14.76 -11.55
N SER A 201 -3.10 14.27 -12.78
CA SER A 201 -1.85 14.30 -13.55
C SER A 201 -1.35 15.72 -13.77
N ARG A 202 -2.26 16.67 -14.03
CA ARG A 202 -1.92 18.09 -14.18
C ARG A 202 -1.25 18.66 -12.93
N ILE A 203 -1.78 18.34 -11.74
CA ILE A 203 -1.27 18.86 -10.47
C ILE A 203 -0.01 18.10 -10.05
N HIS A 204 -0.04 16.76 -10.16
CA HIS A 204 1.07 15.88 -9.83
C HIS A 204 2.32 16.20 -10.66
N ALA A 205 2.18 16.50 -11.96
CA ALA A 205 3.30 16.93 -12.80
C ALA A 205 4.01 18.19 -12.26
N GLY A 206 3.29 19.09 -11.59
CA GLY A 206 3.86 20.26 -10.92
C GLY A 206 4.62 19.94 -9.63
N LEU A 207 4.38 18.77 -9.03
CA LEU A 207 5.11 18.29 -7.84
C LEU A 207 6.40 17.56 -8.20
N LEU A 208 6.54 17.10 -9.45
CA LEU A 208 7.73 16.38 -9.88
C LEU A 208 8.88 17.37 -10.15
N PRO A 209 10.10 17.08 -9.67
CA PRO A 209 11.28 17.89 -10.00
C PRO A 209 11.53 17.94 -11.51
N SER A 210 11.39 19.13 -12.12
CA SER A 210 11.60 19.33 -13.57
C SER A 210 13.01 19.79 -13.92
N ASN A 211 13.62 20.64 -13.08
CA ASN A 211 14.92 21.27 -13.33
C ASN A 211 16.04 20.79 -12.39
N THR A 212 15.73 19.86 -11.49
CA THR A 212 16.69 19.31 -10.53
C THR A 212 16.59 17.79 -10.51
N PRO A 213 17.71 17.06 -10.41
CA PRO A 213 17.66 15.62 -10.29
C PRO A 213 16.93 15.23 -9.01
N TRP A 214 16.21 14.10 -9.06
CA TRP A 214 15.58 13.54 -7.88
C TRP A 214 16.67 13.14 -6.86
N ARG A 215 16.38 13.31 -5.57
CA ARG A 215 17.27 12.88 -4.49
C ARG A 215 17.05 11.42 -4.15
N ASN A 216 15.80 11.05 -3.90
CA ASN A 216 15.40 9.69 -3.59
C ASN A 216 14.07 9.34 -4.27
N ILE A 217 13.86 8.05 -4.49
CA ILE A 217 12.59 7.46 -4.91
C ILE A 217 11.72 7.23 -3.66
N PRO A 218 10.48 7.76 -3.61
CA PRO A 218 9.50 7.42 -2.57
C PRO A 218 9.04 5.97 -2.73
N LEU A 219 9.68 5.07 -1.99
CA LEU A 219 9.44 3.62 -2.05
C LEU A 219 9.15 3.07 -0.65
N ARG A 220 8.06 2.31 -0.54
CA ARG A 220 7.73 1.48 0.63
C ARG A 220 7.63 0.03 0.17
N VAL A 221 8.29 -0.87 0.91
CA VAL A 221 8.26 -2.31 0.65
C VAL A 221 7.53 -3.00 1.80
N TYR A 222 6.50 -3.75 1.47
CA TYR A 222 5.60 -4.42 2.41
C TYR A 222 5.89 -5.93 2.40
N LEU A 223 6.18 -6.47 3.59
CA LEU A 223 6.53 -7.88 3.77
C LEU A 223 5.50 -8.57 4.68
N PRO A 224 4.93 -9.71 4.25
CA PRO A 224 4.15 -10.55 5.14
C PRO A 224 5.08 -11.04 6.26
N SER A 225 4.68 -10.87 7.53
CA SER A 225 5.47 -11.43 8.63
C SER A 225 5.15 -12.92 8.73
N THR A 226 5.98 -13.75 8.12
CA THR A 226 6.02 -15.17 8.48
C THR A 226 6.79 -15.29 9.79
N THR A 227 6.11 -15.60 10.90
CA THR A 227 6.78 -16.19 12.06
C THR A 227 7.04 -17.67 11.78
N ALA A 228 7.77 -17.96 10.70
CA ALA A 228 8.30 -19.28 10.43
C ALA A 228 9.70 -19.36 11.07
N GLY A 229 9.74 -19.81 12.33
CA GLY A 229 10.90 -20.42 12.98
C GLY A 229 12.26 -19.76 12.77
N THR A 230 12.50 -18.64 13.45
CA THR A 230 13.87 -18.31 13.87
C THR A 230 13.82 -18.02 15.35
N ASP A 231 14.25 -18.98 16.15
CA ASP A 231 14.69 -18.78 17.53
C ASP A 231 15.82 -17.75 17.50
N VAL A 232 15.46 -16.47 17.62
CA VAL A 232 16.36 -15.41 18.01
C VAL A 232 15.75 -14.83 19.27
N GLU A 233 16.21 -15.35 20.40
CA GLU A 233 15.93 -14.74 21.69
C GLU A 233 16.40 -13.29 21.65
N PRO A 234 15.58 -12.31 22.04
CA PRO A 234 16.11 -11.03 22.46
C PRO A 234 16.75 -11.24 23.83
N GLU A 235 18.08 -11.13 23.90
CA GLU A 235 18.78 -10.97 25.17
C GLU A 235 18.30 -9.66 25.84
N GLU A 236 17.40 -9.79 26.82
CA GLU A 236 17.23 -8.81 27.87
C GLU A 236 17.12 -9.54 29.22
N ASN A 237 18.26 -9.63 29.89
CA ASN A 237 18.37 -10.04 31.28
C ASN A 237 17.65 -9.02 32.18
N VAL A 238 16.48 -9.35 32.70
CA VAL A 238 16.00 -8.85 33.99
C VAL A 238 15.34 -9.98 34.77
N THR A 239 16.11 -10.57 35.68
CA THR A 239 15.64 -11.47 36.74
C THR A 239 14.70 -10.75 37.70
N ILE A 240 13.46 -11.22 37.82
CA ILE A 240 12.68 -11.16 39.08
C ILE A 240 11.93 -12.48 39.24
N GLU A 241 12.32 -13.25 40.26
CA GLU A 241 11.61 -14.44 40.75
C GLU A 241 10.40 -14.04 41.60
N ALA A 242 9.25 -14.69 41.37
CA ALA A 242 8.35 -15.18 42.43
C ALA A 242 7.28 -16.11 41.84
N ALA A 243 7.17 -17.30 42.43
CA ALA A 243 6.35 -18.43 42.01
C ALA A 243 4.87 -18.33 42.43
N SER A 244 3.95 -18.90 41.65
CA SER A 244 3.03 -19.98 42.07
C SER A 244 1.99 -20.38 40.99
N GLU A 245 2.13 -21.63 40.55
CA GLU A 245 1.14 -22.71 40.34
C GLU A 245 -0.22 -22.56 39.58
N GLN A 246 -0.39 -23.56 38.69
CA GLN A 246 -1.61 -24.30 38.27
C GLN A 246 -2.47 -23.78 37.10
N GLY A 247 -2.57 -24.62 36.05
CA GLY A 247 -3.69 -24.60 35.11
C GLY A 247 -3.35 -24.93 33.65
N LYS A 248 -3.14 -26.22 33.33
CA LYS A 248 -3.09 -26.71 31.93
C LYS A 248 -4.44 -26.46 31.24
N ASN A 249 -4.46 -25.54 30.28
CA ASN A 249 -5.38 -25.58 29.13
C ASN A 249 -4.63 -25.08 27.91
N LYS A 250 -4.15 -26.01 27.09
CA LYS A 250 -3.54 -25.72 25.78
C LYS A 250 -4.67 -25.44 24.79
N SER A 251 -5.31 -24.27 24.92
CA SER A 251 -6.08 -23.70 23.82
C SER A 251 -5.09 -23.21 22.78
N THR A 252 -5.04 -23.88 21.63
CA THR A 252 -4.34 -23.38 20.45
C THR A 252 -5.01 -22.07 20.04
N ILE A 253 -4.52 -20.96 20.57
CA ILE A 253 -4.84 -19.62 20.09
C ILE A 253 -4.12 -19.51 18.75
N SER A 254 -4.86 -19.66 17.65
CA SER A 254 -4.44 -19.23 16.33
C SER A 254 -4.05 -17.74 16.44
N GLN A 255 -2.75 -17.47 16.36
CA GLN A 255 -2.21 -16.11 16.37
C GLN A 255 -2.76 -15.29 15.20
N PRO A 256 -2.92 -13.97 15.34
CA PRO A 256 -3.53 -13.14 14.30
C PRO A 256 -2.63 -13.11 13.07
N GLN A 257 -3.12 -13.66 11.96
CA GLN A 257 -2.60 -13.40 10.63
C GLN A 257 -2.71 -11.89 10.36
N GLY A 258 -1.62 -11.13 10.33
CA GLY A 258 -1.76 -9.69 10.02
C GLY A 258 -0.64 -8.75 10.45
N GLN A 259 0.41 -9.24 11.11
CA GLN A 259 1.59 -8.39 11.30
C GLN A 259 2.35 -8.25 9.98
N MET A 260 2.56 -7.02 9.55
CA MET A 260 3.26 -6.71 8.31
C MET A 260 4.41 -5.75 8.61
N ARG A 261 5.61 -6.10 8.12
CA ARG A 261 6.77 -5.19 8.20
C ARG A 261 6.76 -4.27 7.00
N VAL A 262 6.98 -2.99 7.25
CA VAL A 262 7.13 -1.97 6.20
C VAL A 262 8.58 -1.51 6.23
N ILE A 263 9.27 -1.63 5.10
CA ILE A 263 10.64 -1.15 4.92
C ILE A 263 10.58 0.12 4.08
N GLN A 264 11.22 1.16 4.60
CA GLN A 264 11.43 2.43 3.91
C GLN A 264 12.90 2.80 4.03
N SER A 265 13.52 3.19 2.92
CA SER A 265 14.93 3.58 2.87
C SER A 265 15.16 4.64 1.80
N GLN A 266 16.28 5.35 1.90
CA GLN A 266 16.70 6.34 0.91
C GLN A 266 17.28 5.62 -0.32
N ILE A 267 16.44 5.48 -1.35
CA ILE A 267 16.83 4.87 -2.62
C ILE A 267 17.17 5.97 -3.63
N PRO A 268 18.44 6.15 -4.02
CA PRO A 268 18.78 7.15 -5.03
C PRO A 268 18.24 6.71 -6.42
N PRO A 269 17.85 7.65 -7.29
CA PRO A 269 17.36 7.35 -8.64
C PRO A 269 18.45 6.79 -9.57
N TYR A 270 19.73 7.07 -9.29
CA TYR A 270 20.88 6.56 -10.04
C TYR A 270 21.92 5.98 -9.10
N LEU A 271 22.48 4.84 -9.46
CA LEU A 271 23.61 4.24 -8.77
C LEU A 271 24.91 4.92 -9.22
N SER A 272 25.80 5.22 -8.28
CA SER A 272 27.14 5.70 -8.60
C SER A 272 27.91 4.62 -9.37
N ALA A 273 28.59 5.02 -10.45
CA ALA A 273 29.51 4.12 -11.14
C ALA A 273 30.60 3.68 -10.15
N SER A 274 30.71 2.37 -9.92
CA SER A 274 31.77 1.79 -9.10
C SER A 274 33.12 2.27 -9.63
N THR A 275 33.90 2.94 -8.79
CA THR A 275 35.29 3.33 -9.05
C THR A 275 36.17 2.09 -9.17
N ALA A 276 36.19 1.46 -10.34
CA ALA A 276 37.41 0.78 -10.77
C ALA A 276 38.48 1.88 -10.96
N PRO A 277 39.71 1.73 -10.43
CA PRO A 277 40.74 2.75 -10.58
C PRO A 277 41.30 2.71 -12.01
N THR A 278 40.62 3.36 -12.94
CA THR A 278 41.25 3.78 -14.20
C THR A 278 41.74 5.21 -14.01
N THR A 279 43.06 5.34 -13.90
CA THR A 279 43.79 6.59 -13.99
C THR A 279 43.34 7.33 -15.25
N SER A 280 42.71 8.50 -15.09
CA SER A 280 42.87 9.72 -15.90
C SER A 280 41.56 10.52 -16.00
N GLN A 281 41.71 11.80 -15.67
CA GLN A 281 40.87 12.96 -16.00
C GLN A 281 39.82 13.38 -14.96
N MET A 282 40.15 14.52 -14.32
CA MET A 282 39.23 15.41 -13.63
C MET A 282 38.14 15.87 -14.61
N ARG A 283 36.91 15.40 -14.43
CA ARG A 283 35.71 16.06 -14.95
C ARG A 283 34.83 16.44 -13.77
N LEU A 284 34.31 17.68 -13.80
CA LEU A 284 33.29 18.16 -12.86
C LEU A 284 32.10 17.17 -12.81
N PRO A 285 31.44 17.00 -11.65
CA PRO A 285 30.28 16.14 -11.54
C PRO A 285 29.11 16.76 -12.30
N SER A 286 28.87 16.30 -13.53
CA SER A 286 27.59 16.48 -14.21
C SER A 286 26.55 15.63 -13.48
N SER A 287 25.42 16.22 -13.09
CA SER A 287 24.23 15.50 -12.65
C SER A 287 23.84 14.46 -13.72
N GLY A 288 24.00 13.17 -13.45
CA GLY A 288 23.52 12.09 -14.33
C GLY A 288 24.54 11.06 -14.84
N GLY A 289 25.73 10.92 -14.21
CA GLY A 289 26.73 9.93 -14.65
C GLY A 289 26.52 8.48 -14.17
N GLY A 290 25.38 8.16 -13.55
CA GLY A 290 25.12 6.86 -12.91
C GLY A 290 24.20 5.95 -13.72
N THR A 291 24.26 4.65 -13.48
CA THR A 291 23.27 3.71 -14.05
C THR A 291 21.92 3.91 -13.35
N PRO A 292 20.79 4.00 -14.08
CA PRO A 292 19.47 4.14 -13.47
C PRO A 292 19.21 3.04 -12.44
N GLN A 293 18.60 3.42 -11.32
CA GLN A 293 18.18 2.49 -10.30
C GLN A 293 16.95 1.71 -10.80
N THR A 294 17.08 0.40 -10.81
CA THR A 294 15.98 -0.52 -11.16
C THR A 294 15.30 -1.05 -9.90
N LEU A 295 14.10 -1.60 -10.04
CA LEU A 295 13.43 -2.29 -8.94
C LEU A 295 14.30 -3.41 -8.38
N GLY A 296 14.93 -4.21 -9.24
CA GLY A 296 15.74 -5.34 -8.83
C GLY A 296 17.04 -4.96 -8.12
N THR A 297 17.69 -3.86 -8.52
CA THR A 297 18.86 -3.33 -7.79
C THR A 297 18.47 -2.78 -6.42
N ALA A 298 17.32 -2.11 -6.31
CA ALA A 298 16.80 -1.60 -5.04
C ALA A 298 16.39 -2.74 -4.09
N LEU A 299 15.60 -3.70 -4.56
CA LEU A 299 15.14 -4.82 -3.73
C LEU A 299 16.29 -5.71 -3.26
N HIS A 300 17.28 -5.97 -4.13
CA HIS A 300 18.48 -6.71 -3.72
C HIS A 300 19.28 -5.97 -2.63
N THR A 301 19.29 -4.64 -2.66
CA THR A 301 19.97 -3.82 -1.64
C THR A 301 19.21 -3.83 -0.31
N LEU A 302 17.88 -3.74 -0.35
CA LEU A 302 17.04 -3.70 0.85
C LEU A 302 16.82 -5.07 1.48
N LEU A 303 16.73 -6.11 0.66
CA LEU A 303 16.28 -7.45 1.02
C LEU A 303 17.11 -8.52 0.29
N PRO A 304 18.44 -8.58 0.51
CA PRO A 304 19.33 -9.48 -0.23
C PRO A 304 18.99 -10.96 -0.05
N SER A 305 18.43 -11.35 1.10
CA SER A 305 18.02 -12.74 1.39
C SER A 305 16.81 -13.17 0.57
N LEU A 306 15.83 -12.30 0.36
CA LEU A 306 14.63 -12.58 -0.45
C LEU A 306 14.87 -12.33 -1.95
N PHE A 307 15.76 -11.39 -2.28
CA PHE A 307 16.10 -11.02 -3.65
C PHE A 307 17.60 -11.18 -3.90
N PRO A 308 18.14 -12.41 -3.93
CA PRO A 308 19.57 -12.65 -4.18
C PRO A 308 19.99 -12.26 -5.60
N SER A 309 19.07 -12.32 -6.56
CA SER A 309 19.27 -11.88 -7.95
C SER A 309 18.59 -10.54 -8.21
N ARG A 310 19.30 -9.64 -8.91
CA ARG A 310 18.78 -8.33 -9.36
C ARG A 310 17.92 -8.41 -10.62
N ARG A 311 17.88 -9.58 -11.27
CA ARG A 311 17.23 -9.77 -12.59
C ARG A 311 16.05 -10.73 -12.53
N THR A 312 16.14 -11.74 -11.67
CA THR A 312 15.20 -12.85 -11.63
C THR A 312 14.68 -13.02 -10.20
N PRO A 313 13.39 -12.72 -9.95
CA PRO A 313 12.78 -12.95 -8.65
C PRO A 313 12.52 -14.46 -8.50
N ILE A 314 13.28 -15.13 -7.62
CA ILE A 314 13.18 -16.59 -7.41
C ILE A 314 12.34 -16.89 -6.16
N LEU A 315 12.72 -16.30 -5.01
CA LEU A 315 12.13 -16.62 -3.71
C LEU A 315 10.88 -15.79 -3.39
N ALA A 316 10.69 -14.66 -4.06
CA ALA A 316 9.56 -13.78 -3.85
C ALA A 316 9.28 -12.94 -5.10
N LYS A 317 8.01 -12.58 -5.32
CA LYS A 317 7.57 -11.70 -6.41
C LYS A 317 7.22 -10.31 -5.87
N PRO A 318 7.77 -9.23 -6.45
CA PRO A 318 7.34 -7.88 -6.12
C PRO A 318 6.06 -7.54 -6.90
N LEU A 319 5.04 -7.09 -6.18
CA LEU A 319 3.75 -6.69 -6.70
C LEU A 319 3.56 -5.17 -6.56
N LEU A 320 2.95 -4.56 -7.57
CA LEU A 320 2.48 -3.17 -7.55
C LEU A 320 1.12 -3.13 -8.25
N HIS A 321 0.11 -2.52 -7.59
CA HIS A 321 -1.27 -2.47 -8.09
C HIS A 321 -1.85 -3.84 -8.45
N GLY A 322 -1.46 -4.88 -7.70
CA GLY A 322 -1.89 -6.26 -7.89
C GLY A 322 -1.20 -7.03 -9.02
N ALA A 323 -0.18 -6.46 -9.67
CA ALA A 323 0.54 -7.09 -10.76
C ALA A 323 2.05 -7.27 -10.44
N PRO A 324 2.69 -8.35 -10.90
CA PRO A 324 4.14 -8.51 -10.78
C PRO A 324 4.91 -7.43 -11.54
N VAL A 325 5.89 -6.82 -10.89
CA VAL A 325 6.72 -5.78 -11.52
C VAL A 325 8.03 -6.39 -12.04
N PRO A 326 8.42 -6.11 -13.31
CA PRO A 326 9.70 -6.54 -13.84
C PRO A 326 10.89 -6.00 -13.02
N MET A 327 11.87 -6.87 -12.73
CA MET A 327 13.05 -6.46 -11.93
C MET A 327 13.93 -5.42 -12.64
N ASN A 328 13.85 -5.32 -13.97
CA ASN A 328 14.55 -4.31 -14.76
C ASN A 328 13.78 -2.98 -14.88
N ALA A 329 12.57 -2.86 -14.31
CA ALA A 329 11.80 -1.62 -14.34
C ALA A 329 12.59 -0.48 -13.67
N VAL A 330 12.70 0.66 -14.36
CA VAL A 330 13.41 1.84 -13.88
C VAL A 330 12.54 2.53 -12.83
N LEU A 331 13.05 2.70 -11.61
CA LEU A 331 12.26 3.21 -10.50
C LEU A 331 11.77 4.64 -10.68
N GLU A 332 12.51 5.49 -11.38
CA GLU A 332 12.10 6.87 -11.67
C GLU A 332 10.86 6.92 -12.57
N GLU A 333 10.76 6.04 -13.57
CA GLU A 333 9.59 5.91 -14.45
C GLU A 333 8.40 5.33 -13.68
N VAL A 334 8.62 4.27 -12.90
CA VAL A 334 7.60 3.67 -12.04
C VAL A 334 7.06 4.69 -11.03
N ALA A 335 7.92 5.49 -10.40
CA ALA A 335 7.51 6.51 -9.45
C ALA A 335 6.78 7.70 -10.11
N THR A 336 7.06 7.99 -11.37
CA THR A 336 6.38 9.05 -12.13
C THR A 336 4.98 8.64 -12.59
N LYS A 337 4.81 7.39 -13.05
CA LYS A 337 3.61 6.94 -13.79
C LYS A 337 2.79 5.87 -13.09
N ALA A 338 3.38 5.12 -12.16
CA ALA A 338 2.73 4.02 -11.46
C ALA A 338 2.73 4.17 -9.93
N CYS A 339 3.02 5.37 -9.40
CA CYS A 339 2.84 5.65 -7.98
C CYS A 339 1.35 5.63 -7.61
N TYR A 340 1.06 5.46 -6.33
CA TYR A 340 -0.26 5.75 -5.78
C TYR A 340 -0.51 7.26 -5.81
N ALA A 341 -1.77 7.67 -5.59
CA ALA A 341 -2.16 9.08 -5.62
C ALA A 341 -1.42 9.94 -4.56
N ASP A 342 -0.89 9.32 -3.51
CA ASP A 342 -0.07 9.97 -2.49
C ASP A 342 1.41 10.13 -2.90
N GLY A 343 1.79 9.71 -4.11
CA GLY A 343 3.12 9.85 -4.67
C GLY A 343 4.12 8.78 -4.23
N TRP A 344 3.67 7.73 -3.53
CA TRP A 344 4.50 6.59 -3.12
C TRP A 344 4.41 5.42 -4.10
N VAL A 345 5.54 4.74 -4.30
CA VAL A 345 5.57 3.40 -4.89
C VAL A 345 5.47 2.40 -3.74
N ASN A 346 4.32 1.73 -3.62
CA ASN A 346 4.08 0.73 -2.58
C ASN A 346 4.24 -0.66 -3.18
N ILE A 347 5.38 -1.31 -2.92
CA ILE A 347 5.69 -2.66 -3.41
C ILE A 347 5.31 -3.68 -2.35
N VAL A 348 4.42 -4.61 -2.69
CA VAL A 348 4.07 -5.74 -1.82
C VAL A 348 4.88 -6.95 -2.26
N VAL A 349 5.49 -7.66 -1.31
CA VAL A 349 6.27 -8.86 -1.59
C VAL A 349 5.42 -10.09 -1.33
N ALA A 350 5.12 -10.85 -2.38
CA ALA A 350 4.52 -12.18 -2.27
C ALA A 350 5.66 -13.22 -2.18
N ILE A 351 5.72 -13.98 -1.09
CA ILE A 351 6.77 -14.99 -0.88
C ILE A 351 6.37 -16.26 -1.63
N SER A 352 7.29 -16.83 -2.40
CA SER A 352 7.13 -18.16 -2.98
C SER A 352 7.40 -19.18 -1.87
N GLY A 353 6.37 -19.84 -1.37
CA GLY A 353 6.46 -20.95 -0.41
C GLY A 353 6.91 -22.24 -1.06
#